data_AF-A0A6X6WAK9-F1
#
_entry.id   AF-A0A6X6WAK9-F1
#
_cell.length_a   1.000
_cell.length_b   1.000
_cell.length_c   1.000
_cell.angle_alpha   90.00
_cell.angle_beta   90.00
_cell.angle_gamma   90.00
#
_symmetry.space_group_name_H-M   'P 1'
#
loop_
_entity.id
_entity.type
_entity.pdbx_description
1 polymer ?
#
loop_
_entity_poly.entity_id
_entity_poly.type
_entity_poly.pdbx_seq_one_letter_code
_entity_poly.pdbx_strand_id
1 'polypeptide(L)'
;MQILKAIGLLMEYPDDELWECRDEALTLIQHDAPMLADLTRELLYAPLLDKQAEWCEVFDRGRATSLLLFEHVHAESRDRGQAMVDLLSQYETVGLQLNCRELPDHLPLYLEYLSVLPEAEAREGLQNIAPILALLGGRLKQRGTPWYQLFDALLKLAGSSLTSDSVTKQIIQESRDDTRQALDAIWEEEQVKFIEDNATTCDSSPLHHYQRRFSQDAAPQYVDVSAGGLIQYLNVFFYDIYPYICATVFFLGSWLRYDYGQYTWRASSSQMLDKRGMVIWSNLFHIGILGIFFGHLFGMLTPHWMYAWFLPIAVKQQMAMILGGVCGVLTLIGGAGLLWRRLTNQRVRATSTTPDIIIMSILLIQCLLGLSTIPFSAQYPDGSEMMKLVGWAQSIVTFRGGSSEMLSGVAFVFRVHLVLGMTIFLLFPFTRLVHVWSAPFEYFTRRYQIVRTRR
;
A
#
# COMPACT_ATOMS: atom_id res chain seq x y z
N MET A 1 -27.81 -12.60 -33.96
CA MET A 1 -27.80 -11.15 -34.29
C MET A 1 -26.43 -10.53 -33.94
N GLN A 2 -25.59 -10.18 -34.93
CA GLN A 2 -24.19 -9.75 -34.66
C GLN A 2 -24.07 -8.49 -33.77
N ILE A 3 -25.03 -7.57 -33.88
CA ILE A 3 -25.05 -6.35 -33.05
C ILE A 3 -25.08 -6.63 -31.54
N LEU A 4 -25.67 -7.74 -31.10
CA LEU A 4 -25.71 -8.09 -29.67
C LEU A 4 -24.32 -8.37 -29.12
N LYS A 5 -23.47 -9.03 -29.90
CA LYS A 5 -22.08 -9.28 -29.54
C LYS A 5 -21.29 -7.97 -29.45
N ALA A 6 -21.51 -7.04 -30.38
CA ALA A 6 -20.84 -5.74 -30.33
C ALA A 6 -21.29 -4.90 -29.12
N ILE A 7 -22.58 -4.92 -28.76
CA ILE A 7 -23.06 -4.27 -27.52
C ILE A 7 -22.46 -4.96 -26.29
N GLY A 8 -22.36 -6.30 -26.28
CA GLY A 8 -21.69 -7.06 -25.24
C GLY A 8 -20.23 -6.63 -25.03
N LEU A 9 -19.45 -6.53 -26.10
CA LEU A 9 -18.06 -6.06 -26.05
C LEU A 9 -17.92 -4.65 -25.47
N LEU A 10 -18.86 -3.74 -25.78
CA LEU A 10 -18.86 -2.40 -25.18
C LEU A 10 -19.13 -2.42 -23.67
N MET A 11 -19.78 -3.47 -23.15
CA MET A 11 -20.11 -3.63 -21.73
C MET A 11 -19.03 -4.39 -20.97
N GLU A 12 -18.11 -5.08 -21.64
CA GLU A 12 -16.97 -5.75 -21.02
C GLU A 12 -15.98 -4.74 -20.43
N TYR A 13 -15.10 -5.24 -19.56
CA TYR A 13 -14.02 -4.44 -19.02
C TYR A 13 -13.16 -3.90 -20.17
N PRO A 14 -13.00 -2.57 -20.31
CA PRO A 14 -12.22 -1.97 -21.38
C PRO A 14 -10.80 -2.55 -21.44
N ASP A 15 -10.41 -3.06 -22.60
CA ASP A 15 -9.09 -3.65 -22.82
C ASP A 15 -8.38 -3.05 -24.05
N ASP A 16 -7.12 -3.46 -24.24
CA ASP A 16 -6.30 -2.97 -25.35
C ASP A 16 -6.84 -3.46 -26.71
N GLU A 17 -7.41 -4.68 -26.78
CA GLU A 17 -7.90 -5.28 -28.02
C GLU A 17 -9.07 -4.48 -28.61
N LEU A 18 -10.08 -4.14 -27.79
CA LEU A 18 -11.21 -3.33 -28.24
C LEU A 18 -10.78 -1.91 -28.62
N TRP A 19 -9.79 -1.34 -27.94
CA TRP A 19 -9.25 0.00 -28.25
C TRP A 19 -8.45 0.02 -29.56
N GLU A 20 -7.72 -1.05 -29.87
CA GLU A 20 -7.03 -1.23 -31.15
C GLU A 20 -8.02 -1.39 -32.31
N CYS A 21 -9.12 -2.13 -32.09
CA CYS A 21 -10.18 -2.37 -33.09
C CYS A 21 -11.32 -1.33 -33.07
N ARG A 22 -11.12 -0.16 -32.44
CA ARG A 22 -12.19 0.82 -32.18
C ARG A 22 -12.94 1.32 -33.41
N ASP A 23 -12.25 1.46 -34.55
CA ASP A 23 -12.85 2.01 -35.77
C ASP A 23 -13.78 0.98 -36.43
N GLU A 24 -13.44 -0.31 -36.34
CA GLU A 24 -14.29 -1.40 -36.80
C GLU A 24 -15.53 -1.52 -35.92
N ALA A 25 -15.34 -1.50 -34.59
CA ALA A 25 -16.44 -1.53 -33.63
C ALA A 25 -17.40 -0.35 -33.85
N LEU A 26 -16.87 0.87 -34.01
CA LEU A 26 -17.68 2.06 -34.25
C LEU A 26 -18.45 1.98 -35.58
N THR A 27 -17.85 1.43 -36.63
CA THR A 27 -18.51 1.27 -37.93
C THR A 27 -19.69 0.30 -37.84
N LEU A 28 -19.50 -0.83 -37.15
CA LEU A 28 -20.56 -1.83 -36.96
C LEU A 28 -21.72 -1.25 -36.14
N ILE A 29 -21.42 -0.54 -35.04
CA ILE A 29 -22.44 0.14 -34.23
C ILE A 29 -23.17 1.22 -35.04
N GLN A 30 -22.48 2.02 -35.86
CA GLN A 30 -23.14 3.05 -36.69
C GLN A 30 -24.13 2.46 -37.69
N HIS A 31 -23.84 1.28 -38.24
CA HIS A 31 -24.70 0.61 -39.21
C HIS A 31 -25.93 -0.03 -38.55
N ASP A 32 -25.71 -0.89 -37.55
CA ASP A 32 -26.78 -1.72 -36.97
C ASP A 32 -27.48 -1.07 -35.75
N ALA A 33 -26.84 -0.07 -35.14
CA ALA A 33 -27.22 0.51 -33.86
C ALA A 33 -26.91 2.02 -33.77
N PRO A 34 -27.38 2.86 -34.72
CA PRO A 34 -26.95 4.25 -34.85
C PRO A 34 -27.23 5.11 -33.60
N MET A 35 -28.21 4.74 -32.77
CA MET A 35 -28.47 5.43 -31.51
C MET A 35 -27.34 5.31 -30.47
N LEU A 36 -26.42 4.35 -30.64
CA LEU A 36 -25.25 4.17 -29.75
C LEU A 36 -23.97 4.79 -30.33
N ALA A 37 -24.01 5.37 -31.53
CA ALA A 37 -22.82 5.84 -32.24
C ALA A 37 -22.05 6.92 -31.45
N ASP A 38 -22.76 7.87 -30.85
CA ASP A 38 -22.11 8.96 -30.09
C ASP A 38 -21.52 8.45 -28.78
N LEU A 39 -22.23 7.60 -28.04
CA LEU A 39 -21.71 6.95 -26.84
C LEU A 39 -20.47 6.11 -27.15
N THR A 40 -20.53 5.31 -28.21
CA THR A 40 -19.43 4.42 -28.61
C THR A 40 -18.19 5.23 -29.00
N ARG A 41 -18.39 6.34 -29.72
CA ARG A 41 -17.29 7.26 -30.05
C ARG A 41 -16.68 7.87 -28.79
N GLU A 42 -17.50 8.36 -27.87
CA GLU A 42 -17.04 8.95 -26.61
C GLU A 42 -16.27 7.93 -25.75
N LEU A 43 -16.76 6.69 -25.68
CA LEU A 43 -16.16 5.61 -24.92
C LEU A 43 -14.80 5.20 -25.50
N LEU A 44 -14.74 4.86 -26.79
CA LEU A 44 -13.53 4.26 -27.41
C LEU A 44 -12.42 5.28 -27.73
N TYR A 45 -12.74 6.58 -27.81
CA TYR A 45 -11.73 7.63 -28.05
C TYR A 45 -11.20 8.28 -26.76
N ALA A 46 -11.76 7.92 -25.60
CA ALA A 46 -11.23 8.32 -24.31
C ALA A 46 -9.95 7.53 -23.95
N PRO A 47 -9.10 8.06 -23.05
CA PRO A 47 -7.96 7.30 -22.54
C PRO A 47 -8.42 6.01 -21.85
N LEU A 48 -7.86 4.86 -22.26
CA LEU A 48 -8.27 3.53 -21.80
C LEU A 48 -8.34 3.42 -20.27
N LEU A 49 -7.29 3.88 -19.57
CA LEU A 49 -7.23 3.81 -18.10
C LEU A 49 -8.37 4.58 -17.41
N ASP A 50 -8.82 5.69 -17.99
CA ASP A 50 -9.92 6.47 -17.42
C ASP A 50 -11.24 5.70 -17.57
N LYS A 51 -11.43 5.02 -18.70
CA LYS A 51 -12.61 4.17 -18.93
C LYS A 51 -12.58 2.87 -18.13
N GLN A 52 -11.41 2.28 -17.91
CA GLN A 52 -11.24 1.16 -16.98
C GLN A 52 -11.63 1.54 -15.55
N ALA A 53 -11.16 2.71 -15.08
CA ALA A 53 -11.52 3.21 -13.76
C ALA A 53 -13.03 3.49 -13.65
N GLU A 54 -13.62 4.16 -14.66
CA GLU A 54 -15.06 4.42 -14.72
C GLU A 54 -15.87 3.11 -14.72
N TRP A 55 -15.45 2.10 -15.51
CA TRP A 55 -16.12 0.80 -15.55
C TRP A 55 -16.12 0.12 -14.18
N CYS A 56 -14.98 0.09 -13.48
CA CYS A 56 -14.91 -0.45 -12.12
C CYS A 56 -15.84 0.32 -11.16
N GLU A 57 -15.90 1.65 -11.29
CA GLU A 57 -16.79 2.46 -10.46
C GLU A 57 -18.27 2.19 -10.70
N VAL A 58 -18.64 1.90 -11.94
CA VAL A 58 -20.04 1.69 -12.35
C VAL A 58 -20.49 0.26 -12.10
N PHE A 59 -19.72 -0.74 -12.49
CA PHE A 59 -20.18 -2.14 -12.55
C PHE A 59 -19.59 -3.06 -11.48
N ASP A 60 -18.42 -2.74 -10.91
CA ASP A 60 -17.68 -3.67 -10.02
C ASP A 60 -17.73 -3.28 -8.54
N ARG A 61 -17.99 -2.00 -8.23
CA ARG A 61 -18.00 -1.52 -6.84
C ARG A 61 -19.23 -1.91 -6.03
N GLY A 62 -20.35 -2.22 -6.67
CA GLY A 62 -21.61 -2.49 -5.98
C GLY A 62 -22.44 -3.54 -6.71
N ARG A 63 -23.37 -4.15 -5.97
CA ARG A 63 -24.25 -5.22 -6.46
C ARG A 63 -25.39 -4.68 -7.33
N ALA A 64 -25.86 -3.46 -7.03
CA ALA A 64 -27.03 -2.87 -7.67
C ALA A 64 -26.86 -2.67 -9.19
N THR A 65 -25.65 -2.45 -9.66
CA THR A 65 -25.31 -2.24 -11.08
C THR A 65 -24.46 -3.36 -11.67
N SER A 66 -24.26 -4.46 -10.93
CA SER A 66 -23.53 -5.65 -11.40
C SER A 66 -24.10 -6.18 -12.71
N LEU A 67 -23.22 -6.60 -13.62
CA LEU A 67 -23.60 -7.20 -14.91
C LEU A 67 -23.95 -8.70 -14.79
N LEU A 68 -24.02 -9.24 -13.57
CA LEU A 68 -24.42 -10.63 -13.33
C LEU A 68 -25.95 -10.73 -13.24
N LEU A 69 -26.56 -11.42 -14.21
CA LEU A 69 -28.03 -11.48 -14.34
C LEU A 69 -28.71 -12.09 -13.11
N PHE A 70 -28.16 -13.18 -12.56
CA PHE A 70 -28.80 -13.89 -11.45
C PHE A 70 -28.65 -13.18 -10.11
N GLU A 71 -27.71 -12.25 -9.98
CA GLU A 71 -27.59 -11.43 -8.78
C GLU A 71 -28.86 -10.60 -8.52
N HIS A 72 -29.51 -10.13 -9.59
CA HIS A 72 -30.75 -9.33 -9.52
C HIS A 72 -32.01 -10.17 -9.29
N VAL A 73 -31.93 -11.49 -9.44
CA VAL A 73 -33.08 -12.41 -9.32
C VAL A 73 -33.01 -13.23 -8.05
N HIS A 74 -31.83 -13.79 -7.75
CA HIS A 74 -31.63 -14.80 -6.72
C HIS A 74 -30.74 -14.33 -5.56
N ALA A 75 -30.09 -13.17 -5.66
CA ALA A 75 -29.11 -12.68 -4.67
C ALA A 75 -28.11 -13.80 -4.25
N GLU A 76 -27.96 -14.08 -2.95
CA GLU A 76 -27.10 -15.15 -2.43
C GLU A 76 -27.84 -16.49 -2.20
N SER A 77 -29.00 -16.71 -2.83
CA SER A 77 -29.74 -17.95 -2.65
C SER A 77 -29.02 -19.15 -3.25
N ARG A 78 -29.27 -20.35 -2.69
CA ARG A 78 -28.78 -21.62 -3.24
C ARG A 78 -29.29 -21.88 -4.66
N ASP A 79 -30.43 -21.31 -5.03
CA ASP A 79 -31.06 -21.48 -6.35
C ASP A 79 -30.21 -20.85 -7.47
N ARG A 80 -29.37 -19.85 -7.14
CA ARG A 80 -28.43 -19.25 -8.09
C ARG A 80 -27.48 -20.30 -8.69
N GLY A 81 -26.98 -21.21 -7.87
CA GLY A 81 -26.04 -22.24 -8.32
C GLY A 81 -26.65 -23.19 -9.35
N GLN A 82 -27.91 -23.58 -9.16
CA GLN A 82 -28.61 -24.45 -10.12
C GLN A 82 -28.89 -23.71 -11.43
N ALA A 83 -29.35 -22.46 -11.36
CA ALA A 83 -29.59 -21.64 -12.55
C ALA A 83 -28.33 -21.45 -13.40
N MET A 84 -27.15 -21.34 -12.77
CA MET A 84 -25.86 -21.29 -13.48
C MET A 84 -25.56 -22.59 -14.23
N VAL A 85 -25.82 -23.75 -13.63
CA VAL A 85 -25.61 -25.06 -14.28
C VAL A 85 -26.56 -25.25 -15.46
N ASP A 86 -27.81 -24.82 -15.32
CA ASP A 86 -28.81 -24.92 -16.38
C ASP A 86 -28.44 -24.01 -17.58
N LEU A 87 -27.93 -22.80 -17.31
CA LEU A 87 -27.46 -21.88 -18.34
C LEU A 87 -26.19 -22.39 -19.04
N LEU A 88 -25.25 -22.96 -18.29
CA LEU A 88 -24.07 -23.64 -18.86
C LEU A 88 -24.47 -24.74 -19.84
N SER A 89 -25.47 -25.55 -19.47
CA SER A 89 -25.98 -26.62 -20.33
C SER A 89 -26.56 -26.07 -21.64
N GLN A 90 -27.19 -24.88 -21.61
CA GLN A 90 -27.69 -24.22 -22.82
C GLN A 90 -26.58 -23.67 -23.72
N TYR A 91 -25.47 -23.20 -23.15
CA TYR A 91 -24.32 -22.76 -23.94
C TYR A 91 -23.64 -23.95 -24.65
N GLU A 92 -23.53 -25.09 -23.97
CA GLU A 92 -22.94 -26.29 -24.54
C GLU A 92 -23.73 -26.85 -25.73
N THR A 93 -25.06 -26.74 -25.75
CA THR A 93 -25.88 -27.24 -26.88
C THR A 93 -25.66 -26.48 -28.18
N VAL A 94 -25.25 -25.21 -28.10
CA VAL A 94 -24.87 -24.40 -29.27
C VAL A 94 -23.37 -24.41 -29.56
N GLY A 95 -22.61 -25.21 -28.82
CA GLY A 95 -21.17 -25.39 -28.99
C GLY A 95 -20.31 -24.28 -28.37
N LEU A 96 -20.87 -23.45 -27.49
CA LEU A 96 -20.14 -22.39 -26.81
C LEU A 96 -19.45 -22.97 -25.57
N GLN A 97 -18.12 -22.89 -25.53
CA GLN A 97 -17.30 -23.39 -24.42
C GLN A 97 -16.72 -22.22 -23.63
N LEU A 98 -16.96 -22.22 -22.33
CA LEU A 98 -16.52 -21.14 -21.46
C LEU A 98 -15.06 -21.27 -21.02
N ASN A 99 -14.38 -20.14 -20.99
CA ASN A 99 -13.10 -20.01 -20.32
C ASN A 99 -13.31 -19.98 -18.80
N CYS A 100 -12.38 -20.58 -18.05
CA CYS A 100 -12.43 -20.75 -16.59
C CYS A 100 -12.47 -19.47 -15.74
N ARG A 101 -12.57 -18.28 -16.36
CA ARG A 101 -12.45 -16.97 -15.69
C ARG A 101 -13.76 -16.17 -15.65
N GLU A 102 -14.82 -16.63 -16.31
CA GLU A 102 -16.09 -15.91 -16.41
C GLU A 102 -17.25 -16.75 -15.89
N LEU A 103 -18.23 -16.08 -15.29
CA LEU A 103 -19.47 -16.72 -14.83
C LEU A 103 -20.48 -16.76 -15.98
N PRO A 104 -21.28 -17.84 -16.09
CA PRO A 104 -22.23 -18.02 -17.19
C PRO A 104 -23.33 -16.95 -17.24
N ASP A 105 -23.67 -16.33 -16.10
CA ASP A 105 -24.71 -15.30 -15.96
C ASP A 105 -24.20 -13.88 -16.22
N HIS A 106 -22.95 -13.73 -16.66
CA HIS A 106 -22.40 -12.44 -17.07
C HIS A 106 -23.11 -11.93 -18.34
N LEU A 107 -23.69 -10.74 -18.29
CA LEU A 107 -24.54 -10.21 -19.36
C LEU A 107 -23.83 -10.12 -20.73
N PRO A 108 -22.59 -9.59 -20.87
CA PRO A 108 -21.87 -9.61 -22.14
C PRO A 108 -21.76 -11.00 -22.79
N LEU A 109 -21.47 -12.01 -21.97
CA LEU A 109 -21.38 -13.39 -22.40
C LEU A 109 -22.75 -13.94 -22.82
N TYR A 110 -23.82 -13.63 -22.07
CA TYR A 110 -25.18 -14.00 -22.46
C TYR A 110 -25.58 -13.34 -23.80
N LEU A 111 -25.16 -12.09 -24.06
CA LEU A 111 -25.36 -11.42 -25.35
C LEU A 111 -24.57 -12.07 -26.48
N GLU A 112 -23.35 -12.55 -26.21
CA GLU A 112 -22.59 -13.36 -27.17
C GLU A 112 -23.34 -14.65 -27.51
N TYR A 113 -23.86 -15.37 -26.52
CA TYR A 113 -24.71 -16.54 -26.74
C TYR A 113 -25.93 -16.22 -27.63
N LEU A 114 -26.70 -15.17 -27.30
CA LEU A 114 -27.84 -14.74 -28.11
C LEU A 114 -27.44 -14.28 -29.53
N SER A 115 -26.19 -13.85 -29.72
CA SER A 115 -25.70 -13.44 -31.04
C SER A 115 -25.59 -14.61 -32.03
N VAL A 116 -25.37 -15.82 -31.53
CA VAL A 116 -25.22 -17.08 -32.30
C VAL A 116 -26.57 -17.71 -32.62
N LEU A 117 -27.59 -17.47 -31.79
CA LEU A 117 -28.94 -18.00 -32.00
C LEU A 117 -29.66 -17.38 -33.21
N PRO A 118 -30.69 -18.07 -33.75
CA PRO A 118 -31.63 -17.48 -34.68
C PRO A 118 -32.28 -16.20 -34.11
N GLU A 119 -32.58 -15.23 -34.98
CA GLU A 119 -33.05 -13.90 -34.56
C GLU A 119 -34.32 -13.94 -33.69
N ALA A 120 -35.22 -14.89 -33.92
CA ALA A 120 -36.43 -15.06 -33.12
C ALA A 120 -36.11 -15.49 -31.68
N GLU A 121 -35.25 -16.50 -31.52
CA GLU A 121 -34.81 -17.00 -30.20
C GLU A 121 -33.95 -15.97 -29.47
N ALA A 122 -33.10 -15.24 -30.19
CA ALA A 122 -32.31 -14.14 -29.63
C ALA A 122 -33.21 -13.02 -29.05
N ARG A 123 -34.28 -12.65 -29.76
CA ARG A 123 -35.26 -11.67 -29.27
C ARG A 123 -36.03 -12.19 -28.05
N GLU A 124 -36.47 -13.45 -28.07
CA GLU A 124 -37.12 -14.09 -26.93
C GLU A 124 -36.20 -14.10 -25.69
N GLY A 125 -34.93 -14.46 -25.87
CA GLY A 125 -33.91 -14.43 -24.83
C GLY A 125 -33.71 -13.05 -24.21
N LEU A 126 -33.74 -11.98 -25.03
CA LEU A 126 -33.71 -10.60 -24.54
C LEU A 126 -35.01 -10.18 -23.83
N GLN A 127 -36.17 -10.65 -24.30
CA GLN A 127 -37.45 -10.37 -23.66
C GLN A 127 -37.52 -11.00 -22.27
N ASN A 128 -36.99 -12.21 -22.09
CA ASN A 128 -36.93 -12.90 -20.81
C ASN A 128 -36.14 -12.11 -19.75
N ILE A 129 -35.07 -11.41 -20.15
CA ILE A 129 -34.25 -10.58 -19.26
C ILE A 129 -34.64 -9.09 -19.28
N ALA A 130 -35.66 -8.70 -20.04
CA ALA A 130 -36.06 -7.28 -20.18
C ALA A 130 -36.36 -6.58 -18.85
N PRO A 131 -36.99 -7.20 -17.83
CA PRO A 131 -37.15 -6.57 -16.53
C PRO A 131 -35.82 -6.22 -15.84
N ILE A 132 -34.80 -7.09 -15.97
CA ILE A 132 -33.46 -6.88 -15.42
C ILE A 132 -32.76 -5.74 -16.17
N LEU A 133 -32.84 -5.75 -17.50
CA LEU A 133 -32.27 -4.69 -18.35
C LEU A 133 -32.88 -3.32 -18.03
N ALA A 134 -34.21 -3.25 -17.83
CA ALA A 134 -34.89 -2.02 -17.44
C ALA A 134 -34.44 -1.54 -16.05
N LEU A 135 -34.31 -2.46 -15.08
CA LEU A 135 -33.83 -2.16 -13.73
C LEU A 135 -32.41 -1.60 -13.73
N LEU A 136 -31.48 -2.27 -14.43
CA LEU A 136 -30.10 -1.83 -14.56
C LEU A 136 -29.99 -0.48 -15.27
N GLY A 137 -30.68 -0.32 -16.41
CA GLY A 137 -30.71 0.95 -17.14
C GLY A 137 -31.26 2.09 -16.28
N GLY A 138 -32.34 1.86 -15.53
CA GLY A 138 -32.91 2.83 -14.60
C GLY A 138 -31.92 3.24 -13.49
N ARG A 139 -31.22 2.28 -12.88
CA ARG A 139 -30.20 2.54 -11.84
C ARG A 139 -29.03 3.36 -12.39
N LEU A 140 -28.54 3.02 -13.59
CA LEU A 140 -27.48 3.75 -14.27
C LEU A 140 -27.89 5.19 -14.64
N LYS A 141 -29.14 5.37 -15.06
CA LYS A 141 -29.71 6.68 -15.37
C LYS A 141 -29.87 7.54 -14.13
N GLN A 142 -30.31 6.97 -13.00
CA GLN A 142 -30.35 7.66 -11.70
C GLN A 142 -28.96 8.11 -11.24
N ARG A 143 -27.92 7.30 -11.52
CA ARG A 143 -26.52 7.66 -11.25
C ARG A 143 -25.95 8.72 -12.21
N GLY A 144 -26.70 9.12 -13.24
CA GLY A 144 -26.27 10.11 -14.23
C GLY A 144 -25.19 9.62 -15.19
N THR A 145 -25.04 8.29 -15.33
CA THR A 145 -23.99 7.69 -16.17
C THR A 145 -24.53 7.43 -17.57
N PRO A 146 -23.74 7.61 -18.65
CA PRO A 146 -24.25 7.44 -20.01
C PRO A 146 -24.46 5.97 -20.43
N TRP A 147 -23.95 5.02 -19.62
CA TRP A 147 -24.03 3.58 -19.86
C TRP A 147 -25.46 3.01 -19.96
N TYR A 148 -26.47 3.69 -19.40
CA TYR A 148 -27.88 3.24 -19.51
C TYR A 148 -28.34 3.11 -20.97
N GLN A 149 -27.73 3.84 -21.91
CA GLN A 149 -28.12 3.82 -23.32
C GLN A 149 -27.91 2.44 -23.95
N LEU A 150 -26.91 1.67 -23.50
CA LEU A 150 -26.68 0.29 -23.95
C LEU A 150 -27.86 -0.61 -23.56
N PHE A 151 -28.40 -0.44 -22.37
CA PHE A 151 -29.56 -1.19 -21.87
C PHE A 151 -30.85 -0.79 -22.59
N ASP A 152 -31.07 0.52 -22.82
CA ASP A 152 -32.20 0.99 -23.62
C ASP A 152 -32.13 0.49 -25.08
N ALA A 153 -30.92 0.37 -25.64
CA ALA A 153 -30.73 -0.23 -26.96
C ALA A 153 -31.11 -1.72 -26.98
N LEU A 154 -30.69 -2.50 -25.98
CA LEU A 154 -31.05 -3.91 -25.85
C LEU A 154 -32.58 -4.10 -25.69
N LEU A 155 -33.25 -3.26 -24.89
CA LEU A 155 -34.70 -3.28 -24.73
C LEU A 155 -35.44 -2.98 -26.04
N LYS A 156 -34.93 -2.03 -26.83
CA LYS A 156 -35.46 -1.73 -28.17
C LYS A 156 -35.27 -2.90 -29.14
N LEU A 157 -34.10 -3.53 -29.14
CA LEU A 157 -33.82 -4.71 -29.97
C LEU A 157 -34.70 -5.91 -29.59
N ALA A 158 -35.04 -6.04 -28.31
CA ALA A 158 -35.98 -7.05 -27.80
C ALA A 158 -37.43 -6.79 -28.22
N GLY A 159 -37.78 -5.55 -28.63
CA GLY A 159 -39.16 -5.13 -28.84
C GLY A 159 -39.98 -5.04 -27.54
N SER A 160 -39.30 -4.81 -26.40
CA SER A 160 -39.96 -4.70 -25.10
C SER A 160 -40.70 -3.36 -24.95
N SER A 161 -41.81 -3.37 -24.21
CA SER A 161 -42.49 -2.13 -23.78
C SER A 161 -41.81 -1.46 -22.58
N LEU A 162 -40.85 -2.14 -21.95
CA LEU A 162 -40.10 -1.61 -20.80
C LEU A 162 -39.00 -0.67 -21.28
N THR A 163 -38.74 0.36 -20.47
CA THR A 163 -37.66 1.33 -20.68
C THR A 163 -36.95 1.58 -19.35
N SER A 164 -35.75 2.16 -19.37
CA SER A 164 -35.07 2.59 -18.14
C SER A 164 -35.93 3.52 -17.26
N ASP A 165 -36.89 4.24 -17.84
CA ASP A 165 -37.80 5.14 -17.12
C ASP A 165 -38.97 4.40 -16.42
N SER A 166 -39.30 3.20 -16.88
CA SER A 166 -40.47 2.43 -16.39
C SER A 166 -40.36 2.00 -14.92
N VAL A 167 -39.13 1.88 -14.40
CA VAL A 167 -38.81 1.41 -13.04
C VAL A 167 -38.39 2.53 -12.07
N THR A 168 -38.46 3.79 -12.51
CA THR A 168 -38.01 4.97 -11.72
C THR A 168 -38.58 5.01 -10.30
N LYS A 169 -39.85 4.60 -10.11
CA LYS A 169 -40.50 4.60 -8.78
C LYS A 169 -39.91 3.59 -7.80
N GLN A 170 -39.48 2.42 -8.30
CA GLN A 170 -38.88 1.36 -7.48
C GLN A 170 -37.47 1.78 -7.05
N ILE A 171 -36.72 2.42 -7.95
CA ILE A 171 -35.31 2.77 -7.78
C ILE A 171 -35.12 3.97 -6.82
N ILE A 172 -36.04 4.94 -6.79
CA ILE A 172 -35.95 6.10 -5.88
C ILE A 172 -35.87 5.68 -4.40
N GLN A 173 -36.42 4.52 -4.05
CA GLN A 173 -36.43 4.03 -2.67
C GLN A 173 -35.16 3.24 -2.30
N GLU A 174 -34.31 2.88 -3.28
CA GLU A 174 -33.10 2.09 -3.05
C GLU A 174 -31.94 2.98 -2.55
N SER A 175 -31.22 2.51 -1.53
CA SER A 175 -29.98 3.15 -1.06
C SER A 175 -28.80 2.79 -1.95
N ARG A 176 -27.84 3.73 -2.09
CA ARG A 176 -26.61 3.49 -2.85
C ARG A 176 -25.65 2.58 -2.11
N ASP A 177 -25.24 1.51 -2.78
CA ASP A 177 -24.35 0.46 -2.27
C ASP A 177 -22.87 0.67 -2.66
N ASP A 178 -22.58 1.59 -3.57
CA ASP A 178 -21.24 1.90 -4.09
C ASP A 178 -20.47 2.93 -3.24
N THR A 179 -21.12 3.52 -2.23
CA THR A 179 -20.49 4.51 -1.36
C THR A 179 -19.44 3.86 -0.46
N ARG A 180 -18.37 4.61 -0.13
CA ARG A 180 -17.32 4.10 0.79
C ARG A 180 -17.90 3.60 2.10
N GLN A 181 -18.90 4.32 2.65
CA GLN A 181 -19.58 3.95 3.88
C GLN A 181 -20.37 2.63 3.75
N ALA A 182 -21.07 2.43 2.63
CA ALA A 182 -21.79 1.19 2.37
C ALA A 182 -20.82 0.01 2.18
N LEU A 183 -19.70 0.23 1.50
CA LEU A 183 -18.65 -0.78 1.36
C LEU A 183 -18.03 -1.11 2.72
N ASP A 184 -17.60 -0.10 3.48
CA ASP A 184 -17.02 -0.30 4.80
C ASP A 184 -17.98 -1.07 5.72
N ALA A 185 -19.29 -0.78 5.67
CA ALA A 185 -20.31 -1.48 6.45
C ALA A 185 -20.48 -2.96 6.07
N ILE A 186 -20.26 -3.36 4.82
CA ILE A 186 -20.28 -4.78 4.39
C ILE A 186 -19.07 -5.52 4.96
N TRP A 187 -17.93 -4.85 5.10
CA TRP A 187 -16.67 -5.42 5.61
C TRP A 187 -16.50 -5.23 7.13
N GLU A 188 -17.42 -4.51 7.79
CA GLU A 188 -17.41 -4.32 9.23
C GLU A 188 -17.88 -5.62 9.89
N GLU A 189 -16.94 -6.37 10.48
CA GLU A 189 -17.27 -7.55 11.27
C GLU A 189 -18.20 -7.13 12.42
N GLU A 190 -19.28 -7.89 12.62
CA GLU A 190 -20.17 -7.71 13.76
C GLU A 190 -19.33 -7.79 15.04
N GLN A 191 -19.19 -6.68 15.76
CA GLN A 191 -18.35 -6.60 16.95
C GLN A 191 -18.72 -7.76 17.89
N VAL A 192 -17.76 -8.66 18.13
CA VAL A 192 -17.96 -9.70 19.13
C VAL A 192 -17.97 -9.05 20.51
N LYS A 193 -19.17 -8.81 21.04
CA LYS A 193 -19.37 -8.25 22.38
C LYS A 193 -19.04 -9.33 23.41
N PHE A 194 -17.81 -9.31 23.91
CA PHE A 194 -17.35 -10.26 24.94
C PHE A 194 -17.68 -9.83 26.38
N ILE A 195 -18.21 -8.61 26.59
CA ILE A 195 -18.48 -8.05 27.93
C ILE A 195 -19.80 -7.27 27.88
N GLU A 196 -20.77 -7.63 28.74
CA GLU A 196 -21.96 -6.82 29.00
C GLU A 196 -21.55 -5.42 29.50
N ASP A 197 -22.26 -4.39 29.06
CA ASP A 197 -22.02 -2.94 29.28
C ASP A 197 -22.01 -2.46 30.77
N ASN A 198 -21.81 -3.33 31.75
CA ASN A 198 -21.88 -3.02 33.18
C ASN A 198 -20.51 -2.88 33.91
N ALA A 199 -19.39 -2.82 33.20
CA ALA A 199 -18.07 -2.69 33.82
C ALA A 199 -17.54 -1.23 33.92
N THR A 200 -18.40 -0.22 33.87
CA THR A 200 -18.04 1.21 34.06
C THR A 200 -18.23 1.67 35.51
N THR A 201 -17.69 0.92 36.47
CA THR A 201 -17.52 1.40 37.85
C THR A 201 -16.12 1.04 38.37
N CYS A 202 -15.10 1.69 37.80
CA CYS A 202 -13.80 1.78 38.46
C CYS A 202 -13.87 2.89 39.51
N ASP A 203 -14.40 2.57 40.69
CA ASP A 203 -14.24 3.44 41.85
C ASP A 203 -13.73 2.63 43.05
N SER A 204 -12.69 3.17 43.67
CA SER A 204 -11.92 2.67 44.84
C SER A 204 -10.90 1.54 44.60
N SER A 205 -9.63 1.92 44.41
CA SER A 205 -8.48 1.07 44.77
C SER A 205 -7.57 1.77 45.81
N PRO A 206 -6.91 1.05 46.73
CA PRO A 206 -6.11 1.62 47.83
C PRO A 206 -4.76 2.22 47.41
N LEU A 207 -4.55 2.52 46.12
CA LEU A 207 -3.25 2.95 45.59
C LEU A 207 -2.88 4.41 45.93
N HIS A 208 -3.84 5.23 46.35
CA HIS A 208 -3.55 6.62 46.75
C HIS A 208 -2.79 6.76 48.08
N HIS A 209 -2.77 5.74 48.93
CA HIS A 209 -2.01 5.78 50.18
C HIS A 209 -0.51 5.51 49.99
N TYR A 210 -0.09 4.88 48.88
CA TYR A 210 1.32 4.59 48.61
C TYR A 210 2.10 5.80 48.08
N GLN A 211 1.43 6.71 47.38
CA GLN A 211 2.05 7.91 46.78
C GLN A 211 2.48 8.98 47.80
N ARG A 212 1.91 9.01 49.02
CA ARG A 212 2.24 10.03 50.03
C ARG A 212 3.42 9.69 50.93
N ARG A 213 3.93 8.45 50.91
CA ARG A 213 5.04 8.04 51.78
C ARG A 213 6.42 8.41 51.22
N PHE A 214 6.54 8.58 49.90
CA PHE A 214 7.80 8.92 49.23
C PHE A 214 8.00 10.40 48.97
N SER A 215 7.01 11.26 49.26
CA SER A 215 7.13 12.71 49.04
C SER A 215 7.93 13.45 50.11
N GLN A 216 8.39 12.78 51.17
CA GLN A 216 9.03 13.44 52.32
C GLN A 216 10.51 13.09 52.56
N ASP A 217 11.09 12.08 51.89
CA ASP A 217 12.46 11.61 52.20
C ASP A 217 13.49 11.75 51.07
N ALA A 218 13.19 12.48 49.99
CA ALA A 218 14.17 12.77 48.94
C ALA A 218 14.25 14.28 48.72
N ALA A 219 15.16 14.94 49.43
CA ALA A 219 15.60 16.28 49.03
C ALA A 219 16.28 16.15 47.65
N PRO A 220 15.75 16.75 46.57
CA PRO A 220 16.41 16.72 45.28
C PRO A 220 17.74 17.47 45.41
N GLN A 221 18.84 16.77 45.20
CA GLN A 221 20.15 17.38 45.08
C GLN A 221 20.18 18.14 43.75
N TYR A 222 19.89 19.44 43.78
CA TYR A 222 19.96 20.30 42.61
C TYR A 222 21.43 20.41 42.17
N VAL A 223 21.76 19.83 41.01
CA VAL A 223 23.03 20.09 40.32
C VAL A 223 23.00 21.55 39.86
N ASP A 224 23.95 22.35 40.36
CA ASP A 224 24.11 23.76 39.99
C ASP A 224 24.55 23.88 38.51
N VAL A 225 23.68 24.43 37.65
CA VAL A 225 23.86 24.47 36.18
C VAL A 225 24.59 25.74 35.71
N SER A 226 25.06 26.58 36.64
CA SER A 226 25.48 27.96 36.33
C SER A 226 26.88 28.13 35.70
N ALA A 227 27.69 27.06 35.55
CA ALA A 227 28.97 27.12 34.82
C ALA A 227 29.28 25.81 34.08
N GLY A 228 29.10 25.77 32.75
CA GLY A 228 29.41 24.60 31.90
C GLY A 228 28.41 23.43 31.96
N GLY A 229 27.44 23.48 32.88
CA GLY A 229 26.49 22.38 33.15
C GLY A 229 25.52 22.06 32.02
N LEU A 230 25.07 23.05 31.23
CA LEU A 230 24.11 22.79 30.13
C LEU A 230 24.73 21.93 29.02
N ILE A 231 25.99 22.18 28.64
CA ILE A 231 26.68 21.42 27.59
C ILE A 231 26.92 19.99 28.07
N GLN A 232 27.34 19.82 29.34
CA GLN A 232 27.51 18.51 29.95
C GLN A 232 26.19 17.75 30.06
N TYR A 233 25.11 18.44 30.46
CA TYR A 233 23.77 17.86 30.54
C TYR A 233 23.27 17.40 29.17
N LEU A 234 23.39 18.23 28.14
CA LEU A 234 23.01 17.86 26.77
C LEU A 234 23.87 16.68 26.26
N ASN A 235 25.15 16.62 26.62
CA ASN A 235 26.02 15.51 26.28
C ASN A 235 25.53 14.19 26.91
N VAL A 236 25.27 14.19 28.21
CA VAL A 236 24.71 13.02 28.91
C VAL A 236 23.34 12.65 28.35
N PHE A 237 22.47 13.63 28.12
CA PHE A 237 21.15 13.39 27.55
C PHE A 237 21.23 12.70 26.19
N PHE A 238 21.96 13.27 25.22
CA PHE A 238 21.97 12.75 23.86
C PHE A 238 22.79 11.46 23.69
N TYR A 239 23.83 11.24 24.50
CA TYR A 239 24.78 10.14 24.29
C TYR A 239 24.77 9.08 25.38
N ASP A 240 24.11 9.29 26.52
CA ASP A 240 23.86 8.25 27.52
C ASP A 240 22.37 7.89 27.65
N ILE A 241 21.44 8.86 27.63
CA ILE A 241 20.00 8.59 27.90
C ILE A 241 19.21 8.32 26.62
N TYR A 242 19.29 9.24 25.66
CA TYR A 242 18.57 9.21 24.39
C TYR A 242 18.74 7.90 23.58
N PRO A 243 19.93 7.25 23.54
CA PRO A 243 20.06 5.97 22.84
C PRO A 243 19.11 4.89 23.37
N TYR A 244 18.89 4.82 24.70
CA TYR A 244 17.98 3.85 25.31
C TYR A 244 16.51 4.20 25.08
N ILE A 245 16.16 5.49 25.02
CA ILE A 245 14.81 5.92 24.62
C ILE A 245 14.53 5.47 23.19
N CYS A 246 15.46 5.75 22.26
CA CYS A 246 15.35 5.36 20.86
C CYS A 246 15.26 3.84 20.71
N ALA A 247 16.10 3.07 21.40
CA ALA A 247 16.07 1.61 21.37
C ALA A 247 14.77 1.04 21.93
N THR A 248 14.29 1.58 23.06
CA THR A 248 13.03 1.12 23.69
C THR A 248 11.85 1.34 22.76
N VAL A 249 11.72 2.54 22.18
CA VAL A 249 10.65 2.85 21.22
C VAL A 249 10.81 2.05 19.94
N PHE A 250 12.03 1.86 19.44
CA PHE A 250 12.32 1.05 18.26
C PHE A 250 11.80 -0.39 18.43
N PHE A 251 12.17 -1.06 19.52
CA PHE A 251 11.78 -2.45 19.76
C PHE A 251 10.31 -2.58 20.14
N LEU A 252 9.82 -1.84 21.14
CA LEU A 252 8.43 -1.94 21.58
C LEU A 252 7.45 -1.43 20.52
N GLY A 253 7.77 -0.33 19.84
CA GLY A 253 6.96 0.20 18.77
C GLY A 253 6.89 -0.74 17.57
N SER A 254 8.02 -1.40 17.22
CA SER A 254 8.02 -2.41 16.15
C SER A 254 7.18 -3.61 16.53
N TRP A 255 7.30 -4.10 17.77
CA TRP A 255 6.51 -5.22 18.25
C TRP A 255 5.01 -4.89 18.28
N LEU A 256 4.62 -3.78 18.91
CA LEU A 256 3.20 -3.36 18.97
C LEU A 256 2.61 -3.19 17.57
N ARG A 257 3.35 -2.59 16.62
CA ARG A 257 2.86 -2.45 15.25
C ARG A 257 2.80 -3.77 14.50
N TYR A 258 3.65 -4.73 14.84
CA TYR A 258 3.56 -6.08 14.31
C TYR A 258 2.26 -6.73 14.80
N ASP A 259 2.01 -6.78 16.10
CA ASP A 259 0.84 -7.49 16.64
C ASP A 259 -0.50 -6.81 16.29
N TYR A 260 -0.57 -5.48 16.36
CA TYR A 260 -1.82 -4.73 16.17
C TYR A 260 -1.98 -4.06 14.80
N GLY A 261 -0.95 -4.11 13.95
CA GLY A 261 -0.85 -3.28 12.75
C GLY A 261 -0.42 -4.01 11.49
N GLN A 262 -0.66 -5.32 11.38
CA GLN A 262 -0.22 -6.16 10.24
C GLN A 262 -0.59 -5.57 8.87
N TYR A 263 -1.80 -5.01 8.69
CA TYR A 263 -2.20 -4.41 7.41
C TYR A 263 -1.33 -3.18 7.03
N THR A 264 -0.84 -2.45 8.04
CA THR A 264 0.05 -1.31 7.84
C THR A 264 1.52 -1.73 7.67
N TRP A 265 1.83 -3.01 7.83
CA TRP A 265 3.18 -3.58 7.73
C TRP A 265 3.52 -3.91 6.26
N ARG A 266 3.84 -2.87 5.50
CA ARG A 266 4.12 -3.00 4.06
C ARG A 266 5.20 -2.05 3.59
N ALA A 267 5.90 -2.43 2.53
CA ALA A 267 6.92 -1.61 1.89
C ALA A 267 6.36 -0.38 1.16
N SER A 268 5.03 -0.27 0.98
CA SER A 268 4.36 0.85 0.30
C SER A 268 5.03 1.24 -1.02
N SER A 269 5.03 0.29 -1.96
CA SER A 269 5.62 0.49 -3.30
C SER A 269 4.79 1.50 -4.11
N SER A 270 5.46 2.44 -4.75
CA SER A 270 4.85 3.39 -5.70
C SER A 270 5.27 3.13 -7.15
N GLN A 271 5.87 1.96 -7.42
CA GLN A 271 6.39 1.62 -8.75
C GLN A 271 5.28 1.44 -9.79
N MET A 272 4.11 0.92 -9.38
CA MET A 272 2.99 0.71 -10.29
C MET A 272 2.45 2.04 -10.86
N LEU A 273 2.41 3.09 -10.04
CA LEU A 273 1.89 4.41 -10.41
C LEU A 273 2.78 5.15 -11.41
N ASP A 274 4.09 4.88 -11.36
CA ASP A 274 5.08 5.41 -12.29
C ASP A 274 6.34 4.54 -12.29
N LYS A 275 6.60 3.83 -13.39
CA LYS A 275 7.77 2.96 -13.53
C LYS A 275 9.05 3.74 -13.88
N ARG A 276 8.95 4.98 -14.35
CA ARG A 276 10.07 5.72 -14.96
C ARG A 276 11.17 5.99 -13.92
N GLY A 277 12.37 5.47 -14.18
CA GLY A 277 13.54 5.65 -13.32
C GLY A 277 13.51 4.89 -11.98
N MET A 278 12.38 4.29 -11.59
CA MET A 278 12.22 3.64 -10.28
C MET A 278 13.26 2.53 -10.04
N VAL A 279 13.53 1.70 -11.06
CA VAL A 279 14.51 0.60 -10.95
C VAL A 279 15.92 1.12 -10.64
N ILE A 280 16.36 2.16 -11.35
CA ILE A 280 17.70 2.74 -11.19
C ILE A 280 17.82 3.40 -9.82
N TRP A 281 16.90 4.32 -9.49
CA TRP A 281 16.97 5.06 -8.23
C TRP A 281 16.80 4.16 -7.01
N SER A 282 15.89 3.18 -7.08
CA SER A 282 15.67 2.21 -6.00
C SER A 282 16.88 1.30 -5.80
N ASN A 283 17.50 0.79 -6.87
CA ASN A 283 18.67 -0.07 -6.75
C ASN A 283 19.88 0.69 -6.21
N LEU A 284 20.16 1.90 -6.71
CA LEU A 284 21.24 2.74 -6.19
C LEU A 284 21.07 3.02 -4.69
N PHE A 285 19.86 3.37 -4.28
CA PHE A 285 19.55 3.63 -2.88
C PHE A 285 19.72 2.38 -2.00
N HIS A 286 19.11 1.25 -2.38
CA HIS A 286 19.10 0.05 -1.54
C HIS A 286 20.46 -0.66 -1.50
N ILE A 287 21.18 -0.75 -2.61
CA ILE A 287 22.53 -1.32 -2.64
C ILE A 287 23.47 -0.46 -1.78
N GLY A 288 23.39 0.86 -1.93
CA GLY A 288 24.15 1.79 -1.11
C GLY A 288 23.84 1.66 0.38
N ILE A 289 22.57 1.76 0.77
CA ILE A 289 22.18 1.79 2.19
C ILE A 289 22.44 0.45 2.88
N LEU A 290 22.31 -0.68 2.17
CA LEU A 290 22.66 -2.00 2.71
C LEU A 290 24.18 -2.12 2.94
N GLY A 291 25.00 -1.61 2.00
CA GLY A 291 26.45 -1.54 2.19
C GLY A 291 26.84 -0.69 3.39
N ILE A 292 26.20 0.47 3.56
CA ILE A 292 26.39 1.34 4.73
C ILE A 292 25.96 0.63 6.01
N PHE A 293 24.78 -0.02 6.01
CA PHE A 293 24.23 -0.72 7.16
C PHE A 293 25.19 -1.81 7.65
N PHE A 294 25.64 -2.71 6.77
CA PHE A 294 26.60 -3.76 7.16
C PHE A 294 27.97 -3.20 7.52
N GLY A 295 28.41 -2.13 6.84
CA GLY A 295 29.63 -1.40 7.19
C GLY A 295 29.58 -0.83 8.62
N HIS A 296 28.45 -0.23 9.02
CA HIS A 296 28.23 0.28 10.36
C HIS A 296 28.10 -0.84 11.40
N LEU A 297 27.34 -1.89 11.08
CA LEU A 297 27.12 -3.05 11.95
C LEU A 297 28.43 -3.73 12.31
N PHE A 298 29.23 -4.11 11.31
CA PHE A 298 30.53 -4.77 11.54
C PHE A 298 31.65 -3.78 11.90
N GLY A 299 31.51 -2.51 11.56
CA GLY A 299 32.44 -1.46 11.96
C GLY A 299 32.38 -1.19 13.45
N MET A 300 31.17 -1.05 14.02
CA MET A 300 30.95 -0.62 15.39
C MET A 300 30.71 -1.76 16.38
N LEU A 301 29.91 -2.77 16.02
CA LEU A 301 29.49 -3.80 16.99
C LEU A 301 30.44 -4.99 17.09
N THR A 302 31.35 -5.14 16.13
CA THR A 302 32.35 -6.21 16.14
C THR A 302 33.37 -5.92 17.25
N PRO A 303 33.56 -6.80 18.25
CA PRO A 303 34.51 -6.59 19.34
C PRO A 303 35.96 -6.58 18.86
N HIS A 304 36.82 -5.74 19.46
CA HIS A 304 38.20 -5.56 18.99
C HIS A 304 39.00 -6.87 18.93
N TRP A 305 38.86 -7.74 19.93
CA TRP A 305 39.56 -9.03 20.00
C TRP A 305 39.28 -9.97 18.82
N MET A 306 38.11 -9.87 18.19
CA MET A 306 37.70 -10.78 17.11
C MET A 306 38.49 -10.52 15.80
N TYR A 307 38.93 -9.29 15.59
CA TYR A 307 39.51 -8.87 14.32
C TYR A 307 40.89 -8.21 14.43
N ALA A 308 41.32 -7.83 15.64
CA ALA A 308 42.57 -7.08 15.84
C ALA A 308 43.80 -7.74 15.18
N TRP A 309 43.80 -9.08 15.07
CA TRP A 309 44.91 -9.84 14.49
C TRP A 309 45.02 -9.77 12.96
N PHE A 310 43.93 -9.49 12.23
CA PHE A 310 43.94 -9.41 10.75
C PHE A 310 43.41 -8.08 10.19
N LEU A 311 42.77 -7.25 11.01
CA LEU A 311 42.08 -6.06 10.55
C LEU A 311 42.23 -4.88 11.55
N PRO A 312 43.43 -4.29 11.67
CA PRO A 312 43.68 -3.16 12.57
C PRO A 312 42.68 -2.00 12.39
N ILE A 313 42.47 -1.20 13.44
CA ILE A 313 41.47 -0.12 13.44
C ILE A 313 41.69 0.91 12.32
N ALA A 314 42.95 1.24 11.99
CA ALA A 314 43.29 2.10 10.87
C ALA A 314 42.82 1.53 9.51
N VAL A 315 42.97 0.21 9.32
CA VAL A 315 42.48 -0.49 8.11
C VAL A 315 40.95 -0.49 8.07
N LYS A 316 40.28 -0.70 9.21
CA LYS A 316 38.82 -0.54 9.31
C LYS A 316 38.37 0.86 8.90
N GLN A 317 39.04 1.89 9.40
CA GLN A 317 38.70 3.26 9.07
C GLN A 317 38.90 3.53 7.58
N GLN A 318 40.00 3.06 6.99
CA GLN A 318 40.25 3.22 5.56
C GLN A 318 39.19 2.51 4.71
N MET A 319 38.81 1.28 5.09
CA MET A 319 37.70 0.56 4.45
C MET A 319 36.38 1.32 4.59
N ALA A 320 36.07 1.84 5.77
CA ALA A 320 34.86 2.62 6.01
C ALA A 320 34.83 3.92 5.19
N MET A 321 35.96 4.62 5.05
CA MET A 321 36.05 5.84 4.23
C MET A 321 35.88 5.54 2.73
N ILE A 322 36.52 4.50 2.21
CA ILE A 322 36.47 4.16 0.78
C ILE A 322 35.17 3.45 0.43
N LEU A 323 34.93 2.27 1.00
CA LEU A 323 33.77 1.45 0.68
C LEU A 323 32.48 2.12 1.20
N GLY A 324 32.50 2.61 2.43
CA GLY A 324 31.36 3.36 2.98
C GLY A 324 31.13 4.68 2.25
N GLY A 325 32.18 5.35 1.77
CA GLY A 325 32.06 6.54 0.91
C GLY A 325 31.38 6.24 -0.42
N VAL A 326 31.81 5.18 -1.13
CA VAL A 326 31.17 4.74 -2.39
C VAL A 326 29.71 4.37 -2.16
N CYS A 327 29.41 3.55 -1.15
CA CYS A 327 28.03 3.20 -0.79
C CYS A 327 27.21 4.43 -0.37
N GLY A 328 27.82 5.40 0.31
CA GLY A 328 27.25 6.70 0.67
C GLY A 328 26.84 7.51 -0.56
N VAL A 329 27.71 7.63 -1.55
CA VAL A 329 27.41 8.35 -2.80
C VAL A 329 26.27 7.67 -3.56
N LEU A 330 26.28 6.33 -3.68
CA LEU A 330 25.19 5.57 -4.31
C LEU A 330 23.84 5.81 -3.59
N THR A 331 23.86 5.78 -2.25
CA THR A 331 22.68 6.05 -1.42
C THR A 331 22.17 7.47 -1.61
N LEU A 332 23.06 8.46 -1.63
CA LEU A 332 22.70 9.87 -1.78
C LEU A 332 22.07 10.13 -3.16
N ILE A 333 22.69 9.64 -4.22
CA ILE A 333 22.19 9.79 -5.60
C ILE A 333 20.85 9.06 -5.76
N GLY A 334 20.77 7.80 -5.34
CA GLY A 334 19.55 7.00 -5.43
C GLY A 334 18.40 7.62 -4.62
N GLY A 335 18.67 8.02 -3.38
CA GLY A 335 17.68 8.62 -2.50
C GLY A 335 17.23 10.00 -2.98
N ALA A 336 18.14 10.83 -3.51
CA ALA A 336 17.80 12.13 -4.08
C ALA A 336 16.90 11.98 -5.32
N GLY A 337 17.20 11.00 -6.18
CA GLY A 337 16.35 10.66 -7.32
C GLY A 337 14.96 10.17 -6.90
N LEU A 338 14.88 9.32 -5.86
CA LEU A 338 13.60 8.86 -5.30
C LEU A 338 12.81 10.02 -4.65
N LEU A 339 13.47 10.92 -3.91
CA LEU A 339 12.83 12.06 -3.29
C LEU A 339 12.34 13.06 -4.35
N TRP A 340 13.18 13.39 -5.33
CA TRP A 340 12.79 14.22 -6.47
C TRP A 340 11.55 13.68 -7.15
N ARG A 341 11.54 12.37 -7.48
CA ARG A 341 10.37 11.70 -8.07
C ARG A 341 9.13 11.83 -7.17
N ARG A 342 9.27 11.64 -5.86
CA ARG A 342 8.15 11.73 -4.90
C ARG A 342 7.59 13.15 -4.78
N LEU A 343 8.43 14.17 -4.94
CA LEU A 343 8.02 15.58 -4.84
C LEU A 343 7.43 16.11 -6.16
N THR A 344 7.97 15.68 -7.31
CA THR A 344 7.64 16.26 -8.63
C THR A 344 6.62 15.45 -9.42
N ASN A 345 6.54 14.13 -9.26
CA ASN A 345 5.57 13.33 -10.00
C ASN A 345 4.18 13.44 -9.34
N GLN A 346 3.21 14.01 -10.06
CA GLN A 346 1.85 14.25 -9.59
C GLN A 346 1.17 12.98 -9.05
N ARG A 347 1.33 11.83 -9.71
CA ARG A 347 0.71 10.55 -9.31
C ARG A 347 1.29 10.01 -7.99
N VAL A 348 2.61 10.09 -7.86
CA VAL A 348 3.32 9.63 -6.65
C VAL A 348 3.10 10.59 -5.50
N ARG A 349 3.05 11.90 -5.78
CA ARG A 349 2.81 12.93 -4.77
C ARG A 349 1.41 12.84 -4.19
N ALA A 350 0.39 12.61 -5.02
CA ALA A 350 -1.01 12.49 -4.59
C ALA A 350 -1.26 11.31 -3.64
N THR A 351 -0.45 10.24 -3.74
CA THR A 351 -0.58 9.02 -2.92
C THR A 351 0.48 8.91 -1.82
N SER A 352 1.38 9.89 -1.71
CA SER A 352 2.44 9.89 -0.70
C SER A 352 1.95 10.45 0.62
N THR A 353 2.34 9.80 1.73
CA THR A 353 2.05 10.29 3.07
C THR A 353 3.16 11.23 3.55
N THR A 354 2.83 12.16 4.45
CA THR A 354 3.80 13.08 5.05
C THR A 354 4.97 12.36 5.75
N PRO A 355 4.73 11.29 6.54
CA PRO A 355 5.82 10.52 7.16
C PRO A 355 6.80 9.92 6.15
N ASP A 356 6.32 9.48 4.98
CA ASP A 356 7.16 8.93 3.92
C ASP A 356 8.13 9.96 3.34
N ILE A 357 7.68 11.21 3.20
CA ILE A 357 8.54 12.31 2.71
C ILE A 357 9.54 12.71 3.79
N ILE A 358 9.09 12.82 5.04
CA ILE A 358 9.96 13.20 6.17
C ILE A 358 11.08 12.17 6.34
N ILE A 359 10.76 10.88 6.38
CA ILE A 359 11.78 9.85 6.63
C ILE A 359 12.80 9.77 5.49
N MET A 360 12.37 9.94 4.23
CA MET A 360 13.29 10.00 3.09
C MET A 360 14.22 11.22 3.16
N SER A 361 13.69 12.38 3.53
CA SER A 361 14.50 13.59 3.71
C SER A 361 15.50 13.42 4.85
N ILE A 362 15.09 12.85 5.99
CA ILE A 362 15.97 12.55 7.12
C ILE A 362 17.09 11.60 6.72
N LEU A 363 16.79 10.53 5.97
CA LEU A 363 17.80 9.59 5.49
C LEU A 363 18.82 10.25 4.56
N LEU A 364 18.39 11.17 3.70
CA LEU A 364 19.30 11.93 2.83
C LEU A 364 20.19 12.88 3.62
N ILE A 365 19.63 13.59 4.60
CA ILE A 365 20.41 14.45 5.50
C ILE A 365 21.43 13.60 6.29
N GLN A 366 21.01 12.45 6.81
CA GLN A 366 21.90 11.52 7.52
C GLN A 366 23.02 11.01 6.62
N CYS A 367 22.71 10.66 5.36
CA CYS A 367 23.71 10.22 4.39
C CYS A 367 24.70 11.35 4.04
N LEU A 368 24.22 12.58 3.89
CA LEU A 368 25.05 13.75 3.63
C LEU A 368 25.96 14.08 4.82
N LEU A 369 25.44 13.99 6.05
CA LEU A 369 26.24 14.11 7.27
C LEU A 369 27.28 12.98 7.37
N GLY A 370 26.91 11.75 7.02
CA GLY A 370 27.84 10.62 6.99
C GLY A 370 29.01 10.86 6.04
N LEU A 371 28.72 11.28 4.81
CA LEU A 371 29.75 11.63 3.82
C LEU A 371 30.61 12.82 4.25
N SER A 372 30.01 13.83 4.91
CA SER A 372 30.76 14.99 5.40
C SER A 372 31.68 14.67 6.57
N THR A 373 31.55 13.49 7.21
CA THR A 373 32.51 13.02 8.24
C THR A 373 33.83 12.51 7.64
N ILE A 374 33.84 12.09 6.37
CA ILE A 374 35.03 11.47 5.74
C ILE A 374 36.27 12.40 5.79
N PRO A 375 36.18 13.70 5.44
CA PRO A 375 37.31 14.62 5.56
C PRO A 375 37.81 14.81 7.00
N PHE A 376 36.95 14.67 8.01
CA PHE A 376 37.35 14.76 9.42
C PHE A 376 38.07 13.49 9.86
N SER A 377 37.57 12.32 9.48
CA SER A 377 38.26 11.04 9.72
C SER A 377 39.62 10.98 9.02
N ALA A 378 39.75 11.59 7.85
CA ALA A 378 41.01 11.64 7.10
C ALA A 378 42.13 12.42 7.82
N GLN A 379 41.79 13.30 8.77
CA GLN A 379 42.77 14.02 9.60
C GLN A 379 43.43 13.11 10.65
N TYR A 380 42.79 11.99 10.99
CA TYR A 380 43.23 11.03 12.00
C TYR A 380 43.35 9.62 11.41
N PRO A 381 44.31 9.38 10.49
CA PRO A 381 44.44 8.10 9.78
C PRO A 381 44.80 6.91 10.69
N ASP A 382 45.23 7.18 11.92
CA ASP A 382 45.55 6.19 12.95
C ASP A 382 44.31 5.45 13.49
N GLY A 383 43.10 5.97 13.24
CA GLY A 383 41.85 5.35 13.69
C GLY A 383 41.40 5.81 15.08
N SER A 384 42.04 6.84 15.66
CA SER A 384 41.75 7.32 17.01
C SER A 384 40.31 7.82 17.18
N GLU A 385 39.80 8.58 16.21
CA GLU A 385 38.39 9.04 16.20
C GLU A 385 37.41 7.86 16.04
N MET A 386 37.72 6.90 15.15
CA MET A 386 36.90 5.69 15.01
C MET A 386 36.86 4.88 16.31
N MET A 387 37.96 4.77 17.03
CA MET A 387 38.01 4.04 18.31
C MET A 387 37.08 4.66 19.37
N LYS A 388 37.00 5.99 19.44
CA LYS A 388 36.05 6.69 20.33
C LYS A 388 34.60 6.35 19.98
N LEU A 389 34.24 6.42 18.69
CA LEU A 389 32.88 6.11 18.22
C LEU A 389 32.49 4.65 18.44
N VAL A 390 33.41 3.72 18.14
CA VAL A 390 33.23 2.28 18.35
C VAL A 390 33.08 1.97 19.84
N GLY A 391 33.92 2.57 20.69
CA GLY A 391 33.85 2.40 22.14
C GLY A 391 32.51 2.88 22.71
N TRP A 392 32.03 4.05 22.27
CA TRP A 392 30.71 4.55 22.63
C TRP A 392 29.60 3.59 22.19
N ALA A 393 29.58 3.17 20.93
CA ALA A 393 28.53 2.28 20.40
C ALA A 393 28.50 0.94 21.14
N GLN A 394 29.66 0.35 21.42
CA GLN A 394 29.76 -0.91 22.16
C GLN A 394 29.30 -0.76 23.62
N SER A 395 29.60 0.36 24.25
CA SER A 395 29.19 0.63 25.63
C SER A 395 27.67 0.78 25.74
N ILE A 396 27.02 1.44 24.78
CA ILE A 396 25.56 1.54 24.72
C ILE A 396 24.89 0.17 24.55
N VAL A 397 25.33 -0.65 23.59
CA VAL A 397 24.69 -1.98 23.37
C VAL A 397 25.01 -2.99 24.47
N THR A 398 26.05 -2.75 25.27
CA THR A 398 26.39 -3.57 26.45
C THR A 398 25.91 -2.96 27.77
N PHE A 399 25.08 -1.91 27.72
CA PHE A 399 24.48 -1.25 28.88
C PHE A 399 25.49 -0.73 29.91
N ARG A 400 26.63 -0.20 29.43
CA ARG A 400 27.67 0.41 30.27
C ARG A 400 27.45 1.92 30.37
N GLY A 401 27.31 2.43 31.59
CA GLY A 401 27.16 3.86 31.87
C GLY A 401 28.44 4.67 31.59
N GLY A 402 28.30 5.99 31.46
CA GLY A 402 29.43 6.90 31.18
C GLY A 402 29.94 6.82 29.74
N SER A 403 29.09 6.39 28.80
CA SER A 403 29.47 6.22 27.39
C SER A 403 29.79 7.57 26.74
N SER A 404 29.10 8.65 27.14
CA SER A 404 29.27 10.00 26.59
C SER A 404 30.68 10.59 26.80
N GLU A 405 31.43 10.11 27.81
CA GLU A 405 32.82 10.52 28.05
C GLU A 405 33.77 10.04 26.94
N MET A 406 33.47 8.89 26.32
CA MET A 406 34.25 8.33 25.21
C MET A 406 34.22 9.23 23.98
N LEU A 407 33.20 10.09 23.85
CA LEU A 407 33.04 11.06 22.77
C LEU A 407 33.74 12.40 23.04
N SER A 408 34.58 12.47 24.08
CA SER A 408 35.36 13.67 24.39
C SER A 408 36.35 13.98 23.26
N GLY A 409 36.35 15.25 22.83
CA GLY A 409 37.21 15.75 21.74
C GLY A 409 36.83 15.28 20.33
N VAL A 410 35.75 14.52 20.15
CA VAL A 410 35.25 14.13 18.84
C VAL A 410 34.66 15.34 18.10
N ALA A 411 34.92 15.44 16.80
CA ALA A 411 34.40 16.53 15.97
C ALA A 411 32.86 16.60 15.99
N PHE A 412 32.31 17.82 15.97
CA PHE A 412 30.88 18.06 16.12
C PHE A 412 30.01 17.38 15.04
N VAL A 413 30.56 17.16 13.84
CA VAL A 413 29.83 16.48 12.75
C VAL A 413 29.43 15.04 13.13
N PHE A 414 30.31 14.30 13.83
CA PHE A 414 30.00 12.95 14.29
C PHE A 414 28.90 12.96 15.35
N ARG A 415 28.93 13.94 16.26
CA ARG A 415 27.90 14.16 17.27
C ARG A 415 26.51 14.31 16.64
N VAL A 416 26.39 15.18 15.64
CA VAL A 416 25.13 15.37 14.90
C VAL A 416 24.72 14.09 14.14
N HIS A 417 25.67 13.41 13.49
CA HIS A 417 25.42 12.16 12.79
C HIS A 417 24.90 11.05 13.72
N LEU A 418 25.45 10.92 14.93
CA LEU A 418 25.00 9.95 15.92
C LEU A 418 23.57 10.27 16.39
N VAL A 419 23.29 11.52 16.76
CA VAL A 419 21.96 11.93 17.22
C VAL A 419 20.91 11.68 16.14
N LEU A 420 21.14 12.16 14.91
CA LEU A 420 20.18 11.95 13.82
C LEU A 420 20.05 10.47 13.43
N GLY A 421 21.15 9.72 13.50
CA GLY A 421 21.16 8.26 13.33
C GLY A 421 20.24 7.56 14.33
N MET A 422 20.33 7.90 15.62
CA MET A 422 19.46 7.37 16.66
C MET A 422 17.99 7.82 16.48
N THR A 423 17.77 9.06 16.04
CA THR A 423 16.43 9.56 15.72
C THR A 423 15.76 8.73 14.62
N ILE A 424 16.51 8.20 13.66
CA ILE A 424 15.95 7.29 12.64
C ILE A 424 15.38 6.03 13.30
N PHE A 425 16.06 5.45 14.30
CA PHE A 425 15.55 4.30 15.06
C PHE A 425 14.29 4.66 15.86
N LEU A 426 14.23 5.86 16.42
CA LEU A 426 13.03 6.37 17.10
C LEU A 426 11.82 6.48 16.17
N LEU A 427 12.03 6.95 14.93
CA LEU A 427 10.96 7.11 13.92
C LEU A 427 10.64 5.82 13.16
N PHE A 428 11.52 4.83 13.23
CA PHE A 428 11.42 3.57 12.49
C PHE A 428 10.05 2.87 12.62
N PRO A 429 9.51 2.61 13.83
CA PRO A 429 8.26 1.86 13.96
C PRO A 429 7.03 2.62 13.45
N PHE A 430 7.13 3.94 13.26
CA PHE A 430 6.01 4.80 12.83
C PHE A 430 6.06 5.14 11.34
N THR A 431 7.05 4.63 10.61
CA THR A 431 7.26 4.95 9.19
C THR A 431 7.25 3.69 8.34
N ARG A 432 7.45 3.83 7.02
CA ARG A 432 7.63 2.70 6.11
C ARG A 432 8.84 1.83 6.42
N LEU A 433 9.78 2.25 7.28
CA LEU A 433 11.01 1.53 7.58
C LEU A 433 10.81 0.13 8.17
N VAL A 434 9.63 -0.16 8.72
CA VAL A 434 9.25 -1.50 9.20
C VAL A 434 9.45 -2.61 8.15
N HIS A 435 9.44 -2.27 6.85
CA HIS A 435 9.73 -3.25 5.79
C HIS A 435 11.12 -3.89 5.90
N VAL A 436 12.09 -3.24 6.56
CA VAL A 436 13.45 -3.76 6.75
C VAL A 436 13.45 -5.03 7.60
N TRP A 437 12.55 -5.14 8.58
CA TRP A 437 12.39 -6.37 9.38
C TRP A 437 11.93 -7.58 8.54
N SER A 438 11.23 -7.32 7.43
CA SER A 438 10.67 -8.34 6.55
C SER A 438 11.56 -8.67 5.36
N ALA A 439 12.88 -8.49 5.48
CA ALA A 439 13.83 -8.97 4.50
C ALA A 439 13.61 -10.48 4.26
N PRO A 440 13.27 -10.92 3.03
CA PRO A 440 12.70 -12.24 2.78
C PRO A 440 13.77 -13.35 2.70
N PHE A 441 14.62 -13.48 3.72
CA PHE A 441 15.69 -14.49 3.75
C PHE A 441 15.15 -15.93 3.71
N GLU A 442 13.98 -16.18 4.30
CA GLU A 442 13.33 -17.49 4.27
C GLU A 442 13.02 -17.96 2.84
N TYR A 443 12.77 -17.02 1.91
CA TYR A 443 12.40 -17.33 0.54
C TYR A 443 13.46 -18.17 -0.20
N PHE A 444 14.74 -18.05 0.16
CA PHE A 444 15.82 -18.85 -0.45
C PHE A 444 15.69 -20.36 -0.19
N THR A 445 14.98 -20.75 0.87
CA THR A 445 14.84 -22.16 1.27
C THR A 445 13.38 -22.64 1.29
N ARG A 446 12.42 -21.72 1.17
CA ARG A 446 11.00 -22.02 1.17
C ARG A 446 10.60 -22.77 -0.10
N ARG A 447 9.75 -23.79 0.04
CA ARG A 447 9.13 -24.47 -1.10
C ARG A 447 8.22 -23.50 -1.87
N TYR A 448 8.10 -23.71 -3.18
CA TYR A 448 7.24 -22.89 -4.04
C TYR A 448 5.77 -22.94 -3.60
N GLN A 449 5.26 -24.15 -3.36
CA GLN A 449 3.87 -24.36 -2.94
C GLN A 449 3.75 -24.25 -1.42
N ILE A 450 2.85 -23.37 -0.97
CA ILE A 450 2.44 -23.28 0.43
C ILE A 450 0.96 -23.66 0.51
N VAL A 451 0.67 -24.74 1.22
CA VAL A 451 -0.70 -25.15 1.53
C VAL A 451 -0.95 -24.91 3.01
N ARG A 452 -1.96 -24.09 3.34
CA ARG A 452 -2.40 -23.88 4.72
C ARG A 452 -3.57 -24.82 5.02
N THR A 453 -3.46 -25.59 6.09
CA THR A 453 -4.58 -26.42 6.58
C THR A 453 -5.66 -25.53 7.20
N ARG A 454 -6.91 -26.00 7.23
CA ARG A 454 -7.96 -25.35 8.02
C ARG A 454 -7.52 -25.36 9.49
N ARG A 455 -7.54 -24.19 10.13
CA ARG A 455 -7.16 -23.98 11.54
C ARG A 455 -8.32 -23.34 12.27
#